data_AF-A0AAP2K1J9-F1
#
_entry.id   AF-A0AAP2K1J9-F1
#
_cell.length_a   1.000
_cell.length_b   1.000
_cell.length_c   1.000
_cell.angle_alpha   90.00
_cell.angle_beta   90.00
_cell.angle_gamma   90.00
#
_symmetry.space_group_name_H-M   'P 1'
#
loop_
_entity.id
_entity.type
_entity.pdbx_description
1 polymer ?
#
loop_
_entity_poly.entity_id
_entity_poly.type
_entity_poly.pdbx_seq_one_letter_code
_entity_poly.pdbx_strand_id
1 'polypeptide(L)'
;MNIFDPTVFPAVTALLGSIFGVLASILSGLYMESRKHKRNVETYSAGFIAEVESLASIIRYRGYVTELETAITSLPPNERMIISILIPNSYSRFYDTNIAYVGLLKPMTAKNLVTFHQLLQSVVQDFKPESALSTLGHDHGSLNQLIDLLNKALFLADEIKKNK
;
A
#
# COMPACT_ATOMS: atom_id res chain seq x y z
N MET A 1 -48.16 43.51 -5.27
CA MET A 1 -47.98 42.86 -3.96
C MET A 1 -46.78 43.52 -3.31
N ASN A 2 -46.98 44.26 -2.22
CA ASN A 2 -45.92 45.06 -1.61
C ASN A 2 -45.10 44.15 -0.70
N ILE A 3 -43.84 43.89 -1.06
CA ILE A 3 -42.92 42.99 -0.33
C ILE A 3 -42.58 43.48 1.10
N PHE A 4 -42.98 44.71 1.44
CA PHE A 4 -42.87 45.30 2.78
C PHE A 4 -44.15 45.18 3.61
N ASP A 5 -45.16 44.43 3.16
CA ASP A 5 -46.33 44.11 3.98
C ASP A 5 -45.88 43.25 5.20
N PRO A 6 -46.19 43.67 6.44
CA PRO A 6 -45.76 42.97 7.65
C PRO A 6 -46.25 41.51 7.73
N THR A 7 -47.28 41.13 6.97
CA THR A 7 -47.77 39.75 6.90
C THR A 7 -46.98 38.86 5.93
N VAL A 8 -46.33 39.43 4.91
CA VAL A 8 -45.61 38.71 3.83
C VAL A 8 -44.10 38.77 4.01
N PHE A 9 -43.59 39.84 4.65
CA PHE A 9 -42.17 40.08 4.89
C PHE A 9 -41.45 38.95 5.67
N PRO A 10 -42.02 38.36 6.74
CA PRO A 10 -41.41 37.22 7.44
C PRO A 10 -41.28 35.97 6.56
N ALA A 11 -42.26 35.70 5.70
CA ALA A 11 -42.24 34.54 4.81
C ALA A 11 -41.18 34.69 3.70
N VAL A 12 -41.05 35.90 3.13
CA VAL A 12 -40.04 36.20 2.10
C VAL A 12 -38.62 36.15 2.69
N THR A 13 -38.41 36.68 3.90
CA THR A 13 -37.11 36.65 4.57
C THR A 13 -36.70 35.24 5.01
N ALA A 14 -37.63 34.42 5.51
CA ALA A 14 -37.39 33.02 5.82
C ALA A 14 -37.04 32.19 4.57
N LEU A 15 -37.73 32.44 3.44
CA LEU A 15 -37.44 31.78 2.16
C LEU A 15 -36.06 32.17 1.61
N LEU A 16 -35.71 33.45 1.64
CA LEU A 16 -34.39 33.90 1.21
C LEU A 16 -33.29 33.33 2.12
N GLY A 17 -33.49 33.38 3.44
CA GLY A 17 -32.56 32.82 4.41
C GLY A 17 -32.30 31.32 4.21
N SER A 18 -33.35 30.55 3.89
CA SER A 18 -33.20 29.11 3.63
C SER A 18 -32.45 28.83 2.33
N ILE A 19 -32.72 29.59 1.26
CA ILE A 19 -31.98 29.48 -0.01
C ILE A 19 -30.50 29.80 0.19
N PHE A 20 -30.19 30.90 0.89
CA PHE A 20 -28.80 31.26 1.22
C PHE A 20 -28.13 30.21 2.10
N GLY A 21 -28.84 29.66 3.10
CA GLY A 21 -28.32 28.60 3.96
C GLY A 21 -27.97 27.32 3.18
N VAL A 22 -28.83 26.92 2.23
CA VAL A 22 -28.59 25.76 1.35
C VAL A 22 -27.40 26.02 0.43
N LEU A 23 -27.33 27.20 -0.21
CA LEU A 23 -26.21 27.56 -1.09
C LEU A 23 -24.88 27.61 -0.34
N ALA A 24 -24.85 28.22 0.85
CA ALA A 24 -23.66 28.27 1.69
C ALA A 24 -23.20 26.86 2.12
N SER A 25 -24.15 25.97 2.44
CA SER A 25 -23.86 24.58 2.81
C SER A 25 -23.28 23.78 1.65
N ILE A 26 -23.84 23.93 0.45
CA ILE A 26 -23.34 23.26 -0.76
C ILE A 26 -21.91 23.74 -1.08
N LEU A 27 -21.69 25.05 -1.11
CA LEU A 27 -20.37 25.62 -1.40
C LEU A 27 -19.32 25.21 -0.36
N SER A 28 -19.69 25.22 0.92
CA SER A 28 -18.82 24.75 2.01
C SER A 28 -18.49 23.26 1.87
N GLY A 29 -19.49 22.43 1.53
CA GLY A 29 -19.34 21.01 1.29
C GLY A 29 -18.35 20.70 0.16
N LEU A 30 -18.54 21.33 -1.01
CA LEU A 30 -17.67 21.15 -2.17
C LEU A 30 -16.22 21.58 -1.88
N TYR A 31 -16.05 22.68 -1.14
CA TYR A 31 -14.73 23.16 -0.75
C TYR A 31 -14.04 22.21 0.22
N MET A 32 -14.76 21.74 1.24
CA MET A 32 -14.25 20.82 2.24
C MET A 32 -13.91 19.46 1.63
N GLU A 33 -14.75 18.95 0.72
CA GLU A 33 -14.53 17.68 0.03
C GLU A 33 -13.26 17.72 -0.84
N SER A 34 -13.06 18.79 -1.60
CA SER A 34 -11.84 18.96 -2.41
C SER A 34 -10.58 18.97 -1.54
N ARG A 35 -10.60 19.69 -0.40
CA ARG A 35 -9.48 19.70 0.55
C ARG A 35 -9.25 18.33 1.20
N LYS A 36 -10.33 17.65 1.58
CA LYS A 36 -10.28 16.30 2.15
C LYS A 36 -9.67 15.31 1.16
N HIS A 37 -10.06 15.37 -0.11
CA HIS A 37 -9.51 14.53 -1.16
C HIS A 37 -8.00 14.74 -1.31
N LYS A 38 -7.54 16.00 -1.43
CA LYS A 38 -6.10 16.30 -1.53
C LYS A 38 -5.31 15.78 -0.33
N ARG A 39 -5.79 16.01 0.89
CA ARG A 39 -5.15 15.54 2.12
C ARG A 39 -5.10 14.01 2.19
N ASN A 40 -6.15 13.34 1.74
CA ASN A 40 -6.18 11.88 1.69
C ASN A 40 -5.12 11.35 0.71
N VAL A 41 -5.02 11.91 -0.49
CA VAL A 41 -4.00 11.52 -1.48
C VAL A 41 -2.60 11.63 -0.86
N GLU A 42 -2.27 12.76 -0.24
CA GLU A 42 -0.96 12.98 0.39
C GLU A 42 -0.70 11.99 1.54
N THR A 43 -1.69 11.80 2.43
CA THR A 43 -1.56 10.93 3.61
C THR A 43 -1.34 9.47 3.22
N TYR A 44 -2.17 8.94 2.33
CA TYR A 44 -2.08 7.54 1.92
C TYR A 44 -0.85 7.29 1.05
N SER A 45 -0.50 8.21 0.14
CA SER A 45 0.72 8.10 -0.65
C SER A 45 1.96 8.05 0.24
N ALA A 46 2.07 8.95 1.22
CA ALA A 46 3.18 8.94 2.15
C ALA A 46 3.25 7.62 2.96
N GLY A 47 2.11 7.13 3.45
CA GLY A 47 2.04 5.91 4.23
C GLY A 47 2.44 4.65 3.44
N PHE A 48 1.92 4.48 2.22
CA PHE A 48 2.29 3.34 1.39
C PHE A 48 3.78 3.34 1.06
N ILE A 49 4.33 4.51 0.73
CA ILE A 49 5.74 4.58 0.36
C ILE A 49 6.65 4.38 1.57
N ALA A 50 6.26 4.88 2.74
CA ALA A 50 6.97 4.61 3.99
C ALA A 50 7.00 3.11 4.32
N GLU A 51 5.89 2.39 4.12
CA GLU A 51 5.86 0.93 4.34
C GLU A 51 6.79 0.20 3.36
N VAL A 52 6.70 0.49 2.06
CA VAL A 52 7.58 -0.09 1.04
C VAL A 52 9.06 0.17 1.36
N GLU A 53 9.41 1.42 1.68
CA GLU A 53 10.78 1.79 2.05
C GLU A 53 11.25 1.05 3.30
N SER A 54 10.38 0.88 4.30
CA SER A 54 10.72 0.17 5.54
C SER A 54 10.98 -1.33 5.29
N LEU A 55 10.12 -2.00 4.52
CA LEU A 55 10.27 -3.40 4.17
C LEU A 55 11.52 -3.64 3.33
N ALA A 56 11.73 -2.83 2.28
CA ALA A 56 12.92 -2.92 1.45
C ALA A 56 14.21 -2.64 2.26
N SER A 57 14.18 -1.70 3.20
CA SER A 57 15.31 -1.41 4.07
C SER A 57 15.64 -2.58 4.99
N ILE A 58 14.64 -3.27 5.54
CA ILE A 58 14.85 -4.46 6.38
C ILE A 58 15.47 -5.60 5.56
N ILE A 59 14.95 -5.87 4.36
CA ILE A 59 15.48 -6.90 3.46
C ILE A 59 16.96 -6.64 3.14
N ARG A 60 17.30 -5.38 2.82
CA ARG A 60 18.68 -4.97 2.53
C ARG A 60 19.57 -5.05 3.77
N TYR A 61 19.12 -4.51 4.90
CA TYR A 61 19.91 -4.45 6.14
C TYR A 61 20.25 -5.85 6.67
N ARG A 62 19.29 -6.79 6.57
CA ARG A 62 19.53 -8.18 6.96
C ARG A 62 20.30 -8.99 5.92
N GLY A 63 20.52 -8.46 4.72
CA GLY A 63 21.30 -9.14 3.69
C GLY A 63 20.65 -10.41 3.15
N TYR A 64 19.31 -10.54 3.18
CA TYR A 64 18.62 -11.79 2.84
C TYR A 64 18.98 -12.34 1.45
N VAL A 65 19.14 -11.47 0.45
CA VAL A 65 19.54 -11.90 -0.90
C VAL A 65 20.93 -12.51 -0.87
N THR A 66 21.89 -11.84 -0.22
CA THR A 66 23.27 -12.32 -0.10
C THR A 66 23.39 -13.60 0.71
N GLU A 67 22.58 -13.75 1.76
CA GLU A 67 22.50 -14.99 2.54
C GLU A 67 21.99 -16.15 1.68
N LEU A 68 20.96 -15.93 0.85
CA LEU A 68 20.45 -16.93 -0.08
C LEU A 68 21.47 -17.29 -1.18
N GLU A 69 22.21 -16.30 -1.71
CA GLU A 69 23.26 -16.54 -2.71
C GLU A 69 24.40 -17.39 -2.13
N THR A 70 24.77 -17.12 -0.88
CA THR A 70 25.75 -17.91 -0.13
C THR A 70 25.24 -19.33 0.11
N ALA A 71 23.96 -19.45 0.48
CA ALA A 71 23.32 -20.74 0.70
C ALA A 71 23.33 -21.60 -0.57
N ILE A 72 22.99 -21.04 -1.73
CA ILE A 72 23.10 -21.72 -3.04
C ILE A 72 24.52 -22.23 -3.28
N THR A 73 25.52 -21.37 -3.06
CA THR A 73 26.93 -21.72 -3.33
C THR A 73 27.41 -22.86 -2.43
N SER A 74 26.88 -22.94 -1.20
CA SER A 74 27.24 -23.97 -0.22
C SER A 74 26.43 -25.27 -0.35
N LEU A 75 25.33 -25.27 -1.11
CA LEU A 75 24.43 -26.41 -1.22
C LEU A 75 24.97 -27.40 -2.27
N PRO A 76 25.16 -28.69 -1.95
CA PRO A 76 25.58 -29.68 -2.94
C PRO A 76 24.52 -29.89 -4.04
N PRO A 77 24.93 -30.20 -5.29
CA PRO A 77 23.99 -30.54 -6.36
C PRO A 77 23.10 -31.73 -5.95
N ASN A 78 21.78 -31.56 -5.99
CA ASN A 78 20.74 -32.51 -5.55
C ASN A 78 20.45 -32.57 -4.04
N GLU A 79 21.05 -31.73 -3.22
CA GLU A 79 20.63 -31.57 -1.83
C GLU A 79 19.58 -30.48 -1.66
N ARG A 80 18.89 -30.54 -0.52
CA ARG A 80 17.90 -29.56 -0.08
C ARG A 80 18.25 -29.08 1.31
N MET A 81 17.99 -27.81 1.57
CA MET A 81 18.18 -27.22 2.89
C MET A 81 16.87 -26.71 3.49
N ILE A 82 16.73 -26.85 4.80
CA ILE A 82 15.59 -26.28 5.52
C ILE A 82 15.97 -24.89 5.99
N ILE A 83 15.18 -23.91 5.58
CA ILE A 83 15.31 -22.51 6.02
C ILE A 83 14.10 -22.20 6.88
N SER A 84 14.32 -21.76 8.11
CA SER A 84 13.26 -21.33 9.01
C SER A 84 13.42 -19.86 9.32
N ILE A 85 12.44 -19.06 8.89
CA ILE A 85 12.36 -17.64 9.20
C ILE A 85 11.01 -17.31 9.81
N LEU A 86 11.04 -16.50 10.87
CA LEU A 86 9.83 -16.02 11.51
C LEU A 86 9.36 -14.74 10.82
N ILE A 87 8.31 -14.87 10.00
CA ILE A 87 7.65 -13.73 9.37
C ILE A 87 6.32 -13.46 10.09
N PRO A 88 6.09 -12.24 10.60
CA PRO A 88 4.79 -11.89 11.16
C PRO A 88 3.68 -11.99 10.10
N ASN A 89 2.53 -12.55 10.47
CA ASN A 89 1.34 -12.60 9.60
C ASN A 89 0.89 -11.21 9.12
N SER A 90 1.27 -10.15 9.83
CA SER A 90 0.93 -8.76 9.56
C SER A 90 2.17 -7.94 9.19
N TYR A 91 2.99 -8.42 8.26
CA TYR A 91 4.17 -7.68 7.79
C TYR A 91 3.81 -6.43 6.97
N SER A 92 2.64 -6.41 6.32
CA SER A 92 2.13 -5.36 5.43
C SER A 92 0.94 -4.58 6.03
N ARG A 93 1.03 -4.21 7.31
CA ARG A 93 -0.12 -3.66 8.08
C ARG A 93 -0.78 -2.45 7.43
N PHE A 94 0.02 -1.53 6.92
CA PHE A 94 -0.49 -0.30 6.32
C PHE A 94 -1.17 -0.61 5.00
N TYR A 95 -0.54 -1.40 4.13
CA TYR A 95 -1.12 -1.83 2.88
C TYR A 95 -2.45 -2.56 3.07
N ASP A 96 -2.49 -3.55 3.95
CA ASP A 96 -3.69 -4.37 4.19
C ASP A 96 -4.85 -3.53 4.73
N THR A 97 -4.56 -2.62 5.67
CA THR A 97 -5.58 -1.74 6.27
C THR A 97 -6.12 -0.71 5.29
N ASN A 98 -5.31 -0.29 4.30
CA ASN A 98 -5.61 0.85 3.44
C ASN A 98 -5.75 0.50 1.96
N ILE A 99 -5.89 -0.78 1.60
CA ILE A 99 -5.92 -1.24 0.20
C ILE A 99 -6.98 -0.53 -0.66
N ALA A 100 -8.11 -0.12 -0.06
CA ALA A 100 -9.16 0.65 -0.72
C ALA A 100 -8.69 2.02 -1.27
N TYR A 101 -7.59 2.55 -0.74
CA TYR A 101 -7.01 3.84 -1.12
C TYR A 101 -5.85 3.74 -2.11
N VAL A 102 -5.47 2.53 -2.54
CA VAL A 102 -4.40 2.35 -3.55
C VAL A 102 -4.73 3.07 -4.86
N GLY A 103 -6.02 3.19 -5.22
CA GLY A 103 -6.48 3.92 -6.39
C GLY A 103 -6.24 5.44 -6.35
N LEU A 104 -5.83 6.00 -5.20
CA LEU A 104 -5.44 7.40 -5.09
C LEU A 104 -4.02 7.68 -5.62
N LEU A 105 -3.21 6.64 -5.82
CA LEU A 105 -1.84 6.77 -6.32
C LEU A 105 -1.82 6.95 -7.85
N LYS A 106 -0.72 7.48 -8.37
CA LYS A 106 -0.45 7.47 -9.82
C LYS A 106 -0.55 6.02 -10.33
N PRO A 107 -1.12 5.77 -11.53
CA PRO A 107 -1.37 4.41 -12.02
C PRO A 107 -0.14 3.47 -11.99
N MET A 108 1.03 4.00 -12.35
CA MET A 108 2.29 3.23 -12.31
C MET A 108 2.71 2.89 -10.87
N THR A 109 2.61 3.85 -9.95
CA THR A 109 2.94 3.66 -8.53
C THR A 109 1.98 2.64 -7.89
N ALA A 110 0.69 2.70 -8.19
CA ALA A 110 -0.30 1.74 -7.74
C ALA A 110 0.03 0.31 -8.22
N LYS A 111 0.30 0.15 -9.52
CA LYS A 111 0.70 -1.13 -10.10
C LYS A 111 1.96 -1.69 -9.40
N ASN A 112 2.98 -0.85 -9.24
CA ASN A 112 4.25 -1.27 -8.64
C ASN A 112 4.06 -1.64 -7.16
N LEU A 113 3.27 -0.87 -6.40
CA LEU A 113 2.94 -1.16 -5.00
C LEU A 113 2.27 -2.51 -4.84
N VAL A 114 1.21 -2.77 -5.62
CA VAL A 114 0.49 -4.06 -5.57
C VAL A 114 1.44 -5.20 -5.94
N THR A 115 2.22 -5.03 -7.00
CA THR A 115 3.19 -6.05 -7.44
C THR A 115 4.25 -6.32 -6.38
N PHE A 116 4.78 -5.27 -5.73
CA PHE A 116 5.74 -5.39 -4.64
C PHE A 116 5.20 -6.25 -3.50
N HIS A 117 3.99 -5.96 -3.00
CA HIS A 117 3.40 -6.73 -1.91
C HIS A 117 3.09 -8.18 -2.32
N GLN A 118 2.64 -8.41 -3.55
CA GLN A 118 2.39 -9.76 -4.06
C GLN A 118 3.66 -10.61 -4.19
N LEU A 119 4.77 -10.02 -4.64
CA LEU A 119 6.06 -10.71 -4.67
C LEU A 119 6.51 -11.11 -3.26
N LEU A 120 6.42 -10.18 -2.29
CA LEU A 120 6.74 -10.51 -0.91
C LEU A 120 5.78 -11.56 -0.33
N GLN A 121 4.49 -11.49 -0.64
CA GLN A 121 3.51 -12.46 -0.18
C GLN A 121 3.82 -13.87 -0.70
N SER A 122 4.24 -14.00 -1.95
CA SER A 122 4.71 -15.27 -2.52
C SER A 122 5.91 -15.80 -1.74
N VAL A 123 6.90 -14.95 -1.47
CA VAL A 123 8.06 -15.32 -0.64
C VAL A 123 7.61 -15.78 0.75
N VAL A 124 6.72 -15.04 1.42
CA VAL A 124 6.20 -15.42 2.75
C VAL A 124 5.49 -16.77 2.71
N GLN A 125 4.69 -17.04 1.68
CA GLN A 125 3.97 -18.31 1.51
C GLN A 125 4.91 -19.50 1.43
N ASP A 126 6.05 -19.35 0.76
CA ASP A 126 7.06 -20.40 0.64
C ASP A 126 7.67 -20.81 1.99
N PHE A 127 7.64 -19.93 3.00
CA PHE A 127 8.16 -20.20 4.35
C PHE A 127 7.09 -20.62 5.37
N LYS A 128 5.81 -20.68 4.98
CA LYS A 128 4.78 -21.12 5.90
C LYS A 128 4.90 -22.62 6.19
N PRO A 129 4.55 -23.08 7.42
CA PRO A 129 4.66 -24.49 7.79
C PRO A 129 3.91 -25.44 6.84
N GLU A 130 2.79 -25.00 6.27
CA GLU A 130 1.99 -25.76 5.31
C GLU A 130 2.57 -25.79 3.88
N SER A 131 3.66 -25.07 3.61
CA SER A 131 4.24 -25.00 2.27
C SER A 131 5.05 -26.26 1.95
N ALA A 132 5.08 -26.63 0.66
CA ALA A 132 5.89 -27.73 0.18
C ALA A 132 7.39 -27.49 0.44
N LEU A 133 7.85 -26.24 0.33
CA LEU A 133 9.26 -25.86 0.51
C LEU A 133 9.67 -25.88 1.99
N SER A 134 8.76 -25.55 2.91
CA SER A 134 9.01 -25.65 4.36
C SER A 134 9.14 -27.11 4.80
N THR A 135 8.37 -28.02 4.16
CA THR A 135 8.40 -29.46 4.49
C THR A 135 9.54 -30.21 3.80
N LEU A 136 9.73 -29.98 2.50
CA LEU A 136 10.68 -30.73 1.67
C LEU A 136 12.06 -30.06 1.59
N GLY A 137 12.18 -28.82 2.05
CA GLY A 137 13.37 -28.00 1.90
C GLY A 137 13.52 -27.36 0.53
N HIS A 138 14.42 -26.39 0.48
CA HIS A 138 14.75 -25.60 -0.69
C HIS A 138 15.91 -26.25 -1.45
N ASP A 139 15.69 -26.53 -2.73
CA ASP A 139 16.75 -26.86 -3.70
C ASP A 139 17.27 -25.60 -4.40
N HIS A 140 18.32 -25.76 -5.22
CA HIS A 140 18.92 -24.68 -6.01
C HIS A 140 17.89 -23.91 -6.85
N GLY A 141 16.90 -24.60 -7.43
CA GLY A 141 15.87 -23.97 -8.26
C GLY A 141 15.01 -23.03 -7.44
N SER A 142 14.50 -23.51 -6.32
CA SER A 142 13.66 -22.73 -5.40
C SER A 142 14.43 -21.55 -4.77
N LEU A 143 15.70 -21.72 -4.43
CA LEU A 143 16.53 -20.63 -3.88
C LEU A 143 16.76 -19.53 -4.92
N ASN A 144 17.04 -19.88 -6.18
CA ASN A 144 17.18 -18.90 -7.27
C ASN A 144 15.87 -18.12 -7.48
N GLN A 145 14.72 -18.82 -7.44
CA GLN A 145 13.42 -18.16 -7.54
C GLN A 145 13.18 -17.17 -6.38
N LEU A 146 13.53 -17.53 -5.15
CA LEU A 146 13.42 -16.62 -4.00
C LEU A 146 14.28 -15.37 -4.18
N ILE A 147 15.52 -15.54 -4.66
CA ILE A 147 16.42 -14.43 -4.98
C ILE A 147 15.82 -13.52 -6.06
N ASP A 148 15.30 -14.09 -7.14
CA ASP A 148 14.67 -13.33 -8.22
C ASP A 148 13.45 -12.53 -7.73
N LEU A 149 12.59 -13.15 -6.92
CA LEU A 149 11.42 -12.50 -6.34
C LEU A 149 11.83 -11.34 -5.44
N LEU A 150 12.81 -11.54 -4.56
CA LEU A 150 13.31 -10.51 -3.65
C LEU A 150 13.99 -9.36 -4.40
N ASN A 151 14.85 -9.66 -5.36
CA ASN A 151 15.52 -8.64 -6.18
C ASN A 151 14.50 -7.82 -6.98
N LYS A 152 13.49 -8.47 -7.55
CA LYS A 152 12.42 -7.76 -8.25
C LYS A 152 11.58 -6.89 -7.33
N ALA A 153 11.28 -7.37 -6.11
CA ALA A 153 10.62 -6.55 -5.10
C ALA A 153 11.47 -5.33 -4.72
N LEU A 154 12.77 -5.49 -4.47
CA LEU A 154 13.68 -4.38 -4.17
C LEU A 154 13.76 -3.36 -5.32
N PHE A 155 13.81 -3.83 -6.57
CA PHE A 155 13.75 -2.96 -7.75
C PHE A 155 12.46 -2.13 -7.79
N LEU A 156 11.30 -2.76 -7.55
CA LEU A 156 10.02 -2.05 -7.51
C LEU A 156 9.95 -1.04 -6.36
N ALA A 157 10.54 -1.34 -5.21
CA ALA A 157 10.63 -0.39 -4.10
C ALA A 157 11.40 0.88 -4.50
N ASP A 158 12.49 0.73 -5.25
CA ASP A 158 13.26 1.88 -5.75
C ASP A 158 12.48 2.68 -6.79
N GLU A 159 11.73 2.01 -7.68
CA GLU A 159 10.87 2.68 -8.65
C GLU A 159 9.71 3.43 -7.98
N ILE A 160 9.09 2.86 -6.95
CA ILE A 160 8.03 3.53 -6.17
C ILE A 160 8.59 4.81 -5.52
N LYS A 161 9.80 4.74 -4.96
CA LYS A 161 10.47 5.89 -4.33
C LYS A 161 10.76 7.01 -5.33
N LYS A 162 11.22 6.68 -6.54
CA LYS A 162 11.49 7.67 -7.61
C LYS A 162 10.21 8.32 -8.12
N ASN A 163 9.09 7.59 -8.13
CA ASN A 163 7.80 8.05 -8.67
C ASN A 163 6.90 8.75 -7.63
N LYS A 164 7.46 9.16 -6.47
CA LYS A 164 6.79 10.00 -5.46
C LYS A 164 6.05 11.19 -6.09
#